data_AF-A0A0R3W062-F1
#
_entry.id   AF-A0A0R3W062-F1
#
_cell.length_a   1.000
_cell.length_b   1.000
_cell.length_c   1.000
_cell.angle_alpha   90.00
_cell.angle_beta   90.00
_cell.angle_gamma   90.00
#
_symmetry.space_group_name_H-M   'P 1'
#
loop_
_entity.id
_entity.type
_entity.pdbx_description
1 polymer ?
#
loop_
_entity_poly.entity_id
_entity_poly.type
_entity_poly.pdbx_seq_one_letter_code
_entity_poly.pdbx_strand_id
1 'polypeptide(L)'
;MARISWEAPIRSEDFIAGYRVSWTFDNRKQNHSDLTLYNDSILIDVIPSETLSANVCTLVEKGSSDISGGREYLGACSNEVKITTSALEEGEPLMLVLP
;
A
#
# COMPACT_ATOMS: atom_id res chain seq x y z
N MET A 1 7.11 -13.70 7.02
CA MET A 1 6.86 -12.25 6.84
C MET A 1 7.19 -11.88 5.40
N ALA A 2 6.57 -10.83 4.85
CA ALA A 2 6.92 -10.29 3.54
C ALA A 2 7.10 -8.78 3.65
N ARG A 3 8.11 -8.24 2.97
CA ARG A 3 8.30 -6.78 2.85
C ARG A 3 7.65 -6.33 1.56
N ILE A 4 6.88 -5.25 1.63
CA ILE A 4 6.34 -4.55 0.46
C ILE A 4 6.98 -3.17 0.45
N SER A 5 7.45 -2.73 -0.70
CA SER A 5 7.94 -1.37 -0.89
C SER A 5 7.44 -0.77 -2.18
N TRP A 6 7.42 0.56 -2.25
CA TRP A 6 6.96 1.30 -3.42
C TRP A 6 7.77 2.56 -3.63
N GLU A 7 7.68 3.12 -4.82
CA GLU A 7 8.20 4.45 -5.10
C GLU A 7 7.10 5.48 -4.85
N ALA A 8 7.47 6.61 -4.24
CA ALA A 8 6.54 7.72 -4.07
C ALA A 8 6.18 8.29 -5.46
N PRO A 9 4.94 8.75 -5.67
CA PRO A 9 4.54 9.36 -6.93
C PRO A 9 5.44 10.56 -7.27
N ILE A 10 5.90 10.64 -8.51
CA ILE A 10 6.80 11.72 -8.97
C ILE A 10 6.07 13.07 -9.02
N ARG A 11 4.74 13.05 -9.18
CA ARG A 11 3.87 14.23 -9.23
C ARG A 11 2.57 13.96 -8.49
N SER A 12 2.44 14.51 -7.30
CA SER A 12 1.13 14.71 -6.68
C SER A 12 0.83 16.20 -6.71
N GLU A 13 -0.27 16.59 -7.35
CA GLU A 13 -0.79 17.96 -7.25
C GLU A 13 -1.34 18.23 -5.83
N ASP A 14 -1.63 17.16 -5.10
CA ASP A 14 -2.11 17.16 -3.71
C ASP A 14 -0.99 16.80 -2.72
N PHE A 15 -1.12 17.27 -1.48
CA PHE A 15 -0.22 16.87 -0.39
C PHE A 15 -0.50 15.42 0.01
N ILE A 16 0.47 14.52 -0.18
CA ILE A 16 0.39 13.13 0.28
C ILE A 16 0.55 13.11 1.80
N ALA A 17 -0.53 12.80 2.50
CA ALA A 17 -0.58 12.62 3.95
C ALA A 17 -0.05 11.25 4.40
N GLY A 18 0.05 10.28 3.48
CA GLY A 18 0.67 8.98 3.74
C GLY A 18 0.23 7.92 2.73
N TYR A 19 0.45 6.65 3.09
CA TYR A 19 0.13 5.49 2.28
C TYR A 19 -0.63 4.44 3.08
N ARG A 20 -1.51 3.72 2.39
CA ARG A 20 -2.17 2.52 2.91
C ARG A 20 -1.95 1.36 1.95
N VAL A 21 -1.38 0.28 2.46
CA VAL A 21 -1.23 -0.97 1.72
C VAL A 21 -2.46 -1.82 1.97
N SER A 22 -3.00 -2.45 0.93
CA SER A 22 -4.07 -3.43 1.04
C SER A 22 -3.62 -4.76 0.46
N TRP A 23 -4.01 -5.86 1.09
CA TRP A 23 -3.66 -7.19 0.60
C TRP A 23 -4.73 -8.23 0.88
N THR A 24 -4.74 -9.28 0.06
CA THR A 24 -5.57 -10.48 0.21
C THR A 24 -4.71 -11.71 -0.04
N PHE A 25 -5.07 -12.83 0.59
CA PHE A 25 -4.52 -14.15 0.25
C PHE A 25 -5.62 -14.99 -0.41
N ASP A 26 -5.36 -15.54 -1.60
CA ASP A 26 -6.30 -16.38 -2.36
C ASP A 26 -7.74 -15.82 -2.42
N ASN A 27 -7.87 -14.50 -2.58
CA ASN A 27 -9.15 -13.76 -2.60
C ASN A 27 -10.01 -13.91 -1.33
N ARG A 28 -9.39 -14.21 -0.18
CA ARG A 28 -10.05 -14.18 1.15
C ARG A 28 -10.29 -12.73 1.59
N LYS A 29 -10.58 -12.54 2.88
CA LYS A 29 -10.78 -11.24 3.51
C LYS A 29 -9.61 -10.29 3.18
N GLN A 30 -9.95 -9.11 2.69
CA GLN A 30 -9.00 -8.02 2.47
C GLN A 30 -8.54 -7.44 3.81
N ASN A 31 -7.23 -7.27 3.91
CA ASN A 31 -6.56 -6.63 5.02
C ASN A 31 -5.94 -5.33 4.54
N HIS A 32 -5.70 -4.42 5.47
CA HIS A 32 -5.07 -3.14 5.21
C HIS A 32 -4.07 -2.82 6.31
N SER A 33 -3.02 -2.08 5.96
CA SER A 33 -2.09 -1.53 6.94
C SER A 33 -2.72 -0.34 7.64
N ASP A 34 -2.17 -0.01 8.81
CA ASP A 34 -2.26 1.35 9.32
C ASP A 34 -1.63 2.33 8.33
N LEU A 35 -1.94 3.62 8.49
CA LEU A 35 -1.34 4.68 7.70
C LEU A 35 0.16 4.73 7.98
N THR A 36 0.97 4.76 6.93
CA THR A 36 2.42 4.92 7.03
C THR A 36 2.92 6.07 6.17
N LEU A 37 3.94 6.79 6.66
CA LEU A 37 4.67 7.79 5.90
C LEU A 37 5.89 7.20 5.16
N TYR A 38 6.25 5.96 5.50
CA TYR A 38 7.34 5.26 4.87
C TYR A 38 6.87 4.61 3.57
N ASN A 39 7.80 4.48 2.63
CA ASN A 39 7.58 3.84 1.33
C ASN A 39 7.68 2.31 1.40
N ASP A 40 7.51 1.74 2.58
CA ASP A 40 7.52 0.32 2.82
C ASP A 40 6.58 -0.10 3.96
N SER A 41 6.23 -1.39 3.95
CA SER A 41 5.41 -2.03 4.96
C SER A 41 5.80 -3.49 5.12
N ILE A 42 5.63 -4.02 6.34
CA ILE A 42 5.89 -5.42 6.65
C ILE A 42 4.56 -6.13 6.84
N LEU A 43 4.31 -7.14 6.02
CA LEU A 43 3.22 -8.07 6.20
C LEU A 43 3.63 -9.17 7.18
N ILE A 44 2.97 -9.17 8.33
CA ILE A 44 2.99 -10.29 9.27
C ILE A 44 2.00 -11.38 8.84
N ASP A 45 2.20 -12.60 9.33
CA ASP A 45 1.30 -13.74 9.10
C ASP A 45 1.06 -14.13 7.63
N VAL A 46 2.11 -13.97 6.80
CA VAL A 46 2.11 -14.43 5.42
C VAL A 46 1.96 -15.95 5.36
N ILE A 47 0.93 -16.42 4.67
CA ILE A 47 0.61 -17.84 4.55
C ILE A 47 1.45 -18.45 3.43
N PRO A 48 2.27 -19.49 3.69
CA PRO A 48 3.11 -20.12 2.68
C PRO A 48 2.29 -20.75 1.54
N SER A 49 2.81 -20.66 0.32
CA SER A 49 2.22 -21.24 -0.90
C SER A 49 0.84 -20.70 -1.31
N GLU A 50 0.39 -19.58 -0.73
CA GLU A 50 -0.81 -18.87 -1.17
C GLU A 50 -0.47 -17.72 -2.12
N THR A 51 -1.45 -17.28 -2.91
CA THR A 51 -1.30 -16.10 -3.76
C THR A 51 -1.61 -14.86 -2.96
N LEU A 52 -0.57 -14.08 -2.66
CA LEU A 52 -0.69 -12.73 -2.13
C LEU A 52 -1.05 -11.78 -3.29
N SER A 53 -2.17 -11.08 -3.15
CA SER A 53 -2.52 -9.95 -4.04
C SER A 53 -2.45 -8.67 -3.22
N ALA A 54 -1.63 -7.71 -3.64
CA ALA A 54 -1.38 -6.48 -2.88
C ALA A 54 -1.40 -5.23 -3.78
N ASN A 55 -1.85 -4.11 -3.21
CA ASN A 55 -1.72 -2.78 -3.80
C ASN A 55 -1.44 -1.74 -2.71
N VAL A 56 -0.98 -0.57 -3.12
CA VAL A 56 -0.78 0.58 -2.23
C VAL A 56 -1.54 1.77 -2.77
N CYS A 57 -2.15 2.54 -1.89
CA CYS A 57 -2.81 3.79 -2.22
C CYS A 57 -2.20 4.94 -1.42
N THR A 58 -2.07 6.09 -2.05
CA THR A 58 -1.83 7.36 -1.36
C THR A 58 -3.07 7.75 -0.55
N LEU A 59 -2.86 8.42 0.58
CA LEU A 59 -3.86 9.26 1.21
C LEU A 59 -3.45 10.70 0.99
N VAL A 60 -4.41 11.51 0.54
CA VAL A 60 -4.22 12.93 0.28
C VAL A 60 -5.05 13.74 1.27
N GLU A 61 -4.43 14.78 1.82
CA GLU A 61 -5.16 15.80 2.56
C GLU A 61 -5.52 16.90 1.56
N LYS A 62 -6.82 17.07 1.27
CA LYS A 62 -7.24 18.23 0.50
C LYS A 62 -7.09 19.45 1.38
N GLY A 63 -6.26 20.40 0.93
CA GLY A 63 -6.19 21.75 1.48
C GLY A 63 -7.55 22.43 1.36
N SER A 64 -8.43 22.18 2.32
CA SER A 64 -9.70 22.86 2.44
C SER A 64 -9.41 24.31 2.82
N SER A 65 -9.79 25.25 1.95
CA SER A 65 -9.91 26.67 2.34
C SER A 65 -11.01 26.89 3.40
N ASP A 66 -11.74 25.85 3.81
CA ASP A 66 -12.75 25.91 4.86
C ASP A 66 -12.21 25.40 6.20
N ILE A 67 -12.40 26.22 7.23
CA ILE A 67 -11.91 26.12 8.62
C ILE A 67 -12.66 25.02 9.40
N SER A 68 -12.68 23.78 8.90
CA SER A 68 -13.21 22.65 9.65
C SER A 68 -12.61 21.32 9.18
N GLY A 69 -11.48 20.94 9.80
CA GLY A 69 -10.92 19.58 9.82
C GLY A 69 -10.66 18.94 8.45
N GLY A 70 -9.38 18.93 8.02
CA GLY A 70 -8.96 18.22 6.80
C GLY A 70 -9.53 16.80 6.78
N ARG A 71 -10.29 16.47 5.74
CA ARG A 71 -10.72 15.10 5.49
C ARG A 71 -9.64 14.43 4.66
N GLU A 72 -9.05 13.36 5.19
CA GLU A 72 -8.14 12.49 4.44
C GLU A 72 -8.97 11.64 3.47
N TYR A 73 -8.54 11.59 2.21
CA TYR A 73 -9.17 10.76 1.19
C TYR A 73 -8.15 9.80 0.58
N LEU A 74 -8.59 8.61 0.17
CA LEU A 74 -7.77 7.74 -0.67
C LEU A 74 -7.55 8.44 -2.02
N GLY A 75 -6.28 8.65 -2.36
CA GLY A 75 -5.83 9.22 -3.62
C GLY A 75 -5.56 8.11 -4.66
N ALA A 76 -4.50 8.29 -5.44
CA ALA A 76 -4.07 7.32 -6.44
C ALA A 76 -3.63 6.00 -5.81
N CYS A 77 -3.95 4.89 -6.48
CA CYS A 77 -3.56 3.54 -6.11
C CYS A 77 -2.67 2.91 -7.20
N SER A 78 -1.77 2.03 -6.77
CA SER A 78 -0.97 1.19 -7.65
C SER A 78 -1.86 0.17 -8.34
N ASN A 79 -1.35 -0.42 -9.43
CA ASN A 79 -1.88 -1.69 -9.90
C ASN A 79 -1.75 -2.76 -8.81
N GLU A 80 -2.64 -3.76 -8.86
CA GLU A 80 -2.54 -4.95 -8.03
C GLU A 80 -1.38 -5.83 -8.52
N VAL A 81 -0.49 -6.21 -7.61
CA VAL A 81 0.57 -7.19 -7.86
C VAL A 81 0.18 -8.51 -7.20
N LYS A 82 0.37 -9.61 -7.94
CA LYS A 82 0.11 -10.96 -7.47
C LYS A 82 1.40 -11.76 -7.43
N ILE A 83 1.67 -12.38 -6.30
CA ILE A 83 2.83 -13.24 -6.11
C ILE A 83 2.47 -14.44 -5.25
N THR A 84 2.97 -15.61 -5.60
CA THR A 84 2.90 -16.78 -4.72
C THR A 84 3.90 -16.59 -3.60
N THR A 85 3.49 -16.74 -2.35
CA THR A 85 4.34 -16.45 -1.19
C THR A 85 5.56 -17.36 -1.07
N SER A 86 5.55 -18.52 -1.71
CA SER A 86 6.74 -19.39 -1.84
C SER A 86 7.81 -18.83 -2.78
N ALA A 87 7.47 -17.86 -3.63
CA ALA A 87 8.40 -17.16 -4.52
C ALA A 87 8.99 -15.89 -3.87
N LEU A 88 8.56 -15.53 -2.66
CA LEU A 88 9.17 -14.44 -1.90
C LEU A 88 10.44 -14.98 -1.23
N GLU A 89 11.61 -14.57 -1.74
CA GLU A 89 12.87 -14.85 -1.07
C GLU A 89 12.95 -14.07 0.26
N GLU A 90 13.64 -14.64 1.24
CA GLU A 90 13.78 -14.03 2.55
C GLU A 90 14.57 -12.71 2.44
N GLY A 91 13.87 -11.59 2.61
CA GLY A 91 14.45 -10.25 2.56
C GLY A 91 14.26 -9.49 1.25
N GLU A 92 13.76 -10.14 0.19
CA GLU A 92 13.41 -9.43 -1.05
C GLU A 92 12.04 -8.75 -0.94
N PRO A 93 11.96 -7.43 -1.18
CA PRO A 93 10.69 -6.73 -1.10
C PRO A 93 9.87 -6.92 -2.39
N LEU A 94 8.57 -7.09 -2.22
CA LEU A 94 7.62 -6.96 -3.31
C LEU A 94 7.48 -5.49 -3.69
N MET A 95 7.90 -5.15 -4.90
CA MET A 95 7.84 -3.78 -5.42
C MET A 95 6.46 -3.46 -6.00
N LEU A 96 5.81 -2.42 -5.48
CA LEU A 96 4.58 -1.84 -6.02
C LEU A 96 4.90 -0.51 -6.70
N VAL A 97 4.19 -0.21 -7.79
CA VAL A 97 4.41 1.01 -8.58
C VAL A 97 3.16 1.88 -8.52
N LEU A 98 3.26 3.03 -7.86
CA LEU A 98 2.23 4.07 -7.88
C LEU A 98 2.30 4.85 -9.21
N PRO A 99 1.14 5.24 -9.77
CA PRO A 99 1.09 6.05 -11.00
C PRO A 99 1.56 7.50 -10.81
#